data_AF-A0A4S2H2G7-F1
#
_entry.id   AF-A0A4S2H2G7-F1
#
_cell.length_a   1.000
_cell.length_b   1.000
_cell.length_c   1.000
_cell.angle_alpha   90.00
_cell.angle_beta   90.00
_cell.angle_gamma   90.00
#
_symmetry.space_group_name_H-M   'P 1'
#
loop_
_entity.id
_entity.type
_entity.pdbx_description
1 polymer ?
#
loop_
_entity_poly.entity_id
_entity_poly.type
_entity_poly.pdbx_seq_one_letter_code
_entity_poly.pdbx_strand_id
1 'polypeptide(L)'
;MAGREKQAEIRSVMDLLDEIESETLHFALVTVDRRTLQIVLLKMQGYSTKEIAPLVHLTSGAVYARLVHLRKKLRKILNNAA
;
A
#
# COMPACT_ATOMS: atom_id res chain seq x y z
N MET A 1 20.91 -18.91 -6.84
CA MET A 1 20.45 -17.54 -6.54
C MET A 1 19.05 -17.41 -7.12
N ALA A 2 18.02 -17.59 -6.29
CA ALA A 2 16.63 -17.57 -6.74
C ALA A 2 16.25 -16.16 -7.21
N GLY A 3 15.51 -16.10 -8.31
CA GLY A 3 15.19 -14.90 -9.06
C GLY A 3 14.70 -13.76 -8.17
N ARG A 4 15.49 -12.69 -8.11
CA ARG A 4 14.92 -11.36 -8.00
C ARG A 4 14.33 -11.09 -9.38
N GLU A 5 13.11 -11.57 -9.63
CA GLU A 5 12.24 -10.88 -10.56
C GLU A 5 12.34 -9.42 -10.16
N LYS A 6 12.80 -8.58 -11.10
CA LYS A 6 12.99 -7.16 -10.85
C LYS A 6 11.72 -6.69 -10.17
N GLN A 7 11.80 -6.39 -8.87
CA GLN A 7 10.92 -5.38 -8.34
C GLN A 7 11.29 -4.18 -9.20
N ALA A 8 10.48 -3.92 -10.24
CA ALA A 8 10.48 -2.63 -10.90
C ALA A 8 10.59 -1.62 -9.77
N GLU A 9 11.51 -0.67 -9.86
CA GLU A 9 11.82 0.20 -8.74
C GLU A 9 10.57 1.04 -8.43
N ILE A 10 9.65 0.51 -7.63
CA ILE A 10 8.42 1.18 -7.24
C ILE A 10 8.85 2.30 -6.31
N ARG A 11 9.02 3.48 -6.90
CA ARG A 11 9.56 4.68 -6.24
C ARG A 11 8.45 5.66 -5.91
N SER A 12 7.32 5.57 -6.60
CA SER A 12 6.17 6.44 -6.42
C SER A 12 4.86 5.69 -6.21
N VAL A 13 3.84 6.41 -5.73
CA VAL A 13 2.47 5.88 -5.62
C VAL A 13 1.89 5.59 -7.01
N MET A 14 2.31 6.33 -8.03
CA MET A 14 1.86 6.09 -9.41
C MET A 14 2.42 4.77 -9.92
N ASP A 15 3.74 4.56 -9.78
CA ASP A 15 4.41 3.31 -10.14
C ASP A 15 3.75 2.12 -9.44
N LEU A 16 3.37 2.28 -8.16
CA LEU A 16 2.68 1.23 -7.42
C LEU A 16 1.32 0.87 -8.03
N LEU A 17 0.57 1.85 -8.53
CA LEU A 17 -0.74 1.62 -9.13
C LEU A 17 -0.62 1.05 -10.55
N ASP A 18 0.37 1.53 -11.31
CA ASP A 18 0.62 1.10 -12.69
C ASP A 18 1.06 -0.38 -12.79
N GLU A 19 1.72 -0.91 -11.75
CA GLU A 19 2.14 -2.31 -11.67
C GLU A 19 1.00 -3.29 -11.25
N ILE A 20 -0.21 -2.79 -10.96
CA ILE A 20 -1.33 -3.65 -10.55
C ILE A 20 -2.08 -4.18 -11.76
N GLU A 21 -1.92 -5.48 -12.03
CA GLU A 21 -2.64 -6.15 -13.12
C GLU A 21 -4.13 -6.41 -12.82
N SER A 22 -4.49 -6.62 -11.54
CA SER A 22 -5.88 -6.89 -11.16
C SER A 22 -6.71 -5.61 -11.20
N GLU A 23 -7.60 -5.50 -12.18
CA GLU A 23 -8.50 -4.34 -12.35
C GLU A 23 -9.31 -4.05 -11.08
N THR A 24 -9.85 -5.10 -10.42
CA THR A 24 -10.59 -4.97 -9.16
C THR A 24 -9.73 -4.37 -8.05
N LEU A 25 -8.47 -4.80 -7.93
CA LEU A 25 -7.54 -4.28 -6.94
C LEU A 25 -7.11 -2.84 -7.27
N HIS A 26 -6.84 -2.57 -8.55
CA HIS A 26 -6.48 -1.25 -9.05
C HIS A 26 -7.60 -0.25 -8.74
N PHE A 27 -8.85 -0.56 -9.14
CA PHE A 27 -10.01 0.30 -8.85
C PHE A 27 -10.20 0.52 -7.34
N ALA A 28 -10.03 -0.53 -6.53
CA ALA A 28 -10.10 -0.42 -5.08
C ALA A 28 -9.06 0.56 -4.52
N LEU A 29 -7.82 0.52 -5.01
CA LEU A 29 -6.70 1.32 -4.53
C LEU A 29 -6.70 2.75 -5.06
N VAL A 30 -7.19 3.00 -6.28
CA VAL A 30 -7.37 4.37 -6.81
C VAL A 30 -8.32 5.21 -5.94
N THR A 31 -9.28 4.57 -5.26
CA THR A 31 -10.18 5.26 -4.32
C THR A 31 -9.58 5.53 -2.94
N VAL A 32 -8.36 5.07 -2.67
CA VAL A 32 -7.68 5.25 -1.38
C VAL A 32 -6.93 6.57 -1.39
N ASP A 33 -6.95 7.29 -0.26
CA ASP A 33 -6.24 8.56 -0.18
C ASP A 33 -4.73 8.38 -0.37
N ARG A 34 -4.11 9.33 -1.07
CA ARG A 34 -2.69 9.29 -1.44
C ARG A 34 -1.76 9.07 -0.24
N ARG A 35 -2.09 9.61 0.94
CA ARG A 35 -1.24 9.44 2.15
C ARG A 35 -1.27 7.99 2.64
N THR A 36 -2.41 7.32 2.59
CA THR A 36 -2.50 5.88 2.90
C THR A 36 -1.74 5.04 1.87
N LEU A 37 -1.82 5.37 0.58
CA LEU A 37 -1.02 4.68 -0.45
C LEU A 37 0.50 4.89 -0.25
N GLN A 38 0.92 6.10 0.13
CA GLN A 38 2.31 6.38 0.47
C GLN A 38 2.80 5.58 1.68
N ILE A 39 1.95 5.39 2.70
CA ILE A 39 2.25 4.51 3.85
C ILE A 39 2.46 3.06 3.38
N VAL A 40 1.63 2.55 2.46
CA VAL A 40 1.78 1.19 1.90
C VAL A 40 3.09 1.06 1.14
N LEU A 41 3.41 2.02 0.28
CA LEU A 41 4.65 2.04 -0.49
C LEU A 41 5.89 1.98 0.42
N LEU A 42 5.96 2.88 1.42
CA LEU A 42 7.05 2.86 2.40
C LEU A 42 7.11 1.53 3.16
N LYS A 43 5.95 0.94 3.47
CA LYS A 43 5.91 -0.36 4.15
C LYS A 43 6.47 -1.49 3.27
N MET A 44 6.19 -1.47 1.96
CA MET A 44 6.74 -2.41 0.98
C MET A 44 8.26 -2.25 0.82
N GLN A 45 8.76 -1.02 0.94
CA GLN A 45 10.19 -0.68 0.92
C GLN A 45 10.94 -1.07 2.22
N GLY A 46 10.24 -1.66 3.20
CA GLY A 46 10.85 -2.19 4.42
C GLY A 46 10.76 -1.29 5.65
N TYR A 47 10.20 -0.08 5.53
CA TYR A 47 10.09 0.84 6.67
C TYR A 47 9.13 0.30 7.74
N SER A 48 9.50 0.51 9.00
CA SER A 48 8.65 0.26 10.15
C SER A 48 7.60 1.37 10.31
N THR A 49 6.51 1.10 11.05
CA THR A 49 5.50 2.13 11.35
C THR A 49 6.07 3.30 12.14
N LYS A 50 7.11 3.06 12.96
CA LYS A 50 7.81 4.10 13.71
C LYS A 50 8.62 5.02 12.80
N GLU A 51 9.25 4.47 11.76
CA GLU A 51 10.00 5.26 10.76
C GLU A 51 9.06 5.99 9.79
N ILE A 52 7.92 5.39 9.43
CA ILE A 52 6.93 5.99 8.54
C ILE A 52 6.26 7.21 9.18
N ALA A 53 5.88 7.09 10.46
CA ALA A 53 5.17 8.13 11.21
C ALA A 53 5.71 9.56 11.01
N PRO A 54 7.02 9.84 11.23
CA PRO A 54 7.57 11.18 10.99
C PRO A 54 7.58 11.55 9.50
N LEU A 55 7.80 10.62 8.58
CA LEU A 55 7.84 10.88 7.12
C LEU A 55 6.49 11.33 6.56
N VAL A 56 5.39 10.88 7.16
CA VAL A 56 4.02 11.22 6.73
C VAL A 56 3.31 12.15 7.71
N HIS A 57 4.03 12.71 8.68
CA HIS A 57 3.51 13.61 9.72
C HIS A 57 2.27 13.07 10.44
N LEU A 58 2.35 11.82 10.92
CA LEU A 58 1.30 11.16 11.69
C LEU A 58 1.91 10.48 12.94
N THR A 59 1.05 10.10 13.89
CA THR A 59 1.48 9.20 14.97
C THR A 59 1.60 7.77 14.45
N SER A 60 2.45 6.95 15.07
CA SER A 60 2.57 5.52 14.73
C SER A 60 1.23 4.78 14.84
N GLY A 61 0.37 5.17 15.80
CA GLY A 61 -0.97 4.63 15.95
C GLY A 61 -1.89 4.96 14.77
N ALA A 62 -1.82 6.20 14.26
CA ALA A 62 -2.58 6.60 13.07
C ALA A 62 -2.10 5.88 11.80
N VAL A 63 -0.79 5.67 11.64
CA VAL A 63 -0.22 4.84 10.56
C VAL A 63 -0.74 3.41 10.65
N TYR A 64 -0.73 2.81 11.84
CA TYR A 64 -1.24 1.46 12.06
C TYR A 64 -2.73 1.36 11.73
N ALA A 65 -3.55 2.29 12.21
CA ALA A 65 -5.00 2.32 11.95
C ALA A 65 -5.29 2.37 10.45
N ARG A 66 -4.60 3.24 9.69
CA ARG A 66 -4.74 3.33 8.23
C ARG A 66 -4.45 2.00 7.53
N LEU A 67 -3.37 1.31 7.91
CA LEU A 67 -3.03 -0.03 7.36
C LEU A 67 -4.11 -1.07 7.69
N VAL A 68 -4.63 -1.07 8.93
CA VAL A 68 -5.70 -2.00 9.36
C VAL A 68 -6.99 -1.72 8.60
N HIS A 69 -7.41 -0.47 8.48
CA HIS A 69 -8.62 -0.09 7.75
C HIS A 69 -8.51 -0.43 6.27
N LEU A 70 -7.36 -0.16 5.64
CA LEU A 70 -7.11 -0.54 4.25
C LEU A 70 -7.21 -2.06 4.07
N ARG A 71 -6.53 -2.85 4.91
CA ARG A 71 -6.62 -4.31 4.85
C ARG A 71 -8.06 -4.80 4.99
N LYS A 72 -8.85 -4.21 5.89
CA LYS A 72 -10.28 -4.55 6.06
C LYS A 72 -11.09 -4.20 4.81
N LYS A 73 -10.83 -3.04 4.18
CA LYS A 73 -11.50 -2.61 2.94
C LYS A 73 -11.18 -3.57 1.80
N LEU A 74 -9.90 -3.90 1.59
CA LEU A 74 -9.47 -4.81 0.52
C LEU A 74 -10.02 -6.23 0.72
N ARG A 75 -10.02 -6.78 1.94
CA ARG A 75 -10.62 -8.10 2.20
C ARG A 75 -12.09 -8.16 1.83
N LYS A 76 -12.87 -7.11 2.08
CA LYS A 76 -14.28 -7.07 1.68
C LYS A 76 -14.44 -7.10 0.16
N ILE A 77 -13.60 -6.35 -0.56
CA ILE A 77 -13.69 -6.27 -2.03
C ILE A 77 -13.26 -7.60 -2.66
N LEU A 78 -12.14 -8.16 -2.22
CA LEU A 78 -11.57 -9.38 -2.80
C LEU A 78 -12.31 -10.65 -2.39
N ASN A 79 -12.89 -10.70 -1.18
CA ASN A 79 -13.69 -11.86 -0.75
C ASN A 79 -15.11 -11.86 -1.33
N ASN A 80 -15.60 -10.72 -1.82
CA ASN A 80 -16.89 -10.63 -2.49
C ASN A 80 -16.76 -10.81 -4.02
N ALA A 81 -15.54 -10.96 -4.54
CA ALA A 81 -15.25 -11.15 -5.97
C ALA A 81 -15.15 -12.64 -6.37
N ALA A 82 -15.54 -13.55 -5.46
CA ALA A 82 -15.67 -15.00 -5.67
C ALA A 82 -17.14 -15.40 -5.65
#